data_AF-A0AAI9NER4-F1
#
_entry.id   AF-A0AAI9NER4-F1
#
_cell.length_a   1.000
_cell.length_b   1.000
_cell.length_c   1.000
_cell.angle_alpha   90.00
_cell.angle_beta   90.00
_cell.angle_gamma   90.00
#
_symmetry.space_group_name_H-M   'P 1'
#
loop_
_entity.id
_entity.type
_entity.pdbx_description
1 polymer ?
#
loop_
_entity_poly.entity_id
_entity_poly.type
_entity_poly.pdbx_seq_one_letter_code
_entity_poly.pdbx_strand_id
1 'polypeptide(L)'
;MLMAHDESLARSAALNARLAGFDAAVLAGGVTAWQAQGLPLASGPGGGVAQAADVVVQPYDAGLQAMRDYLEWEQALTRQAIPTLPLYTAYRVPRPPAADMEQDQEAP
;
A
#
# COMPACT_ATOMS: atom_id res chain seq x y z
N MET A 1 16.90 -17.87 13.12
CA MET A 1 16.19 -16.98 14.07
C MET A 1 15.36 -15.99 13.26
N LEU A 2 14.13 -15.72 13.70
CA LEU A 2 13.17 -14.82 13.06
C LEU A 2 12.82 -13.70 14.03
N MET A 3 12.62 -12.49 13.49
CA MET A 3 12.29 -11.30 14.26
C MET A 3 11.43 -10.36 13.41
N ALA A 4 10.56 -9.60 14.09
CA ALA A 4 9.81 -8.49 13.54
C ALA A 4 9.77 -7.37 14.60
N HIS A 5 8.93 -6.35 14.39
CA HIS A 5 8.76 -5.28 15.38
C HIS A 5 8.42 -5.83 16.77
N ASP A 6 7.52 -6.81 16.81
CA ASP A 6 7.17 -7.66 17.95
C ASP A 6 7.24 -9.15 17.56
N GLU A 7 6.70 -10.03 18.40
CA GLU A 7 6.69 -11.47 18.13
C GLU A 7 5.57 -11.93 17.19
N SER A 8 4.56 -11.11 16.93
CA SER A 8 3.30 -11.52 16.28
C SER A 8 3.55 -12.09 14.88
N LEU A 9 4.20 -11.31 14.02
CA LEU A 9 4.54 -11.75 12.66
C LEU A 9 5.62 -12.85 12.66
N ALA A 10 6.62 -12.73 13.54
CA ALA A 10 7.73 -13.67 13.61
C ALA A 10 7.29 -15.08 14.05
N ARG A 11 6.28 -15.19 14.93
CA ARG A 11 5.69 -16.48 15.34
C ARG A 11 5.00 -17.19 14.18
N SER A 12 4.19 -16.46 13.39
CA SER A 12 3.55 -16.99 12.20
C SER A 12 4.58 -17.47 11.16
N ALA A 13 5.62 -16.67 10.91
CA ALA A 13 6.71 -17.06 10.03
C ALA A 13 7.50 -18.28 10.55
N ALA A 14 7.71 -18.38 11.87
CA ALA A 14 8.42 -19.52 12.48
C ALA A 14 7.63 -20.82 12.35
N LEU A 15 6.30 -20.78 12.46
CA LEU A 15 5.46 -21.94 12.20
C LEU A 15 5.62 -22.41 10.76
N ASN A 16 5.53 -21.51 9.78
CA ASN A 16 5.72 -21.84 8.37
C ASN A 16 7.11 -22.41 8.08
N ALA A 17 8.16 -21.81 8.66
CA ALA A 17 9.53 -22.28 8.51
C ALA A 17 9.72 -23.70 9.09
N ARG A 18 9.14 -23.98 10.27
CA ARG A 18 9.18 -25.32 10.88
C ARG A 18 8.43 -26.36 10.05
N LEU A 19 7.26 -26.00 9.52
CA LEU A 19 6.51 -26.87 8.60
C LEU A 19 7.29 -27.17 7.31
N ALA A 20 8.11 -26.22 6.86
CA ALA A 20 9.03 -26.40 5.74
C ALA A 20 10.33 -27.15 6.11
N GLY A 21 10.48 -27.64 7.35
CA GLY A 21 11.62 -28.43 7.81
C GLY A 21 12.81 -27.62 8.33
N PHE A 22 12.67 -26.31 8.51
CA PHE A 22 13.72 -25.48 9.09
C PHE A 22 13.64 -25.44 10.61
N ASP A 23 14.81 -25.47 11.26
CA ASP A 23 14.90 -25.13 12.68
C ASP A 23 14.76 -23.61 12.85
N ALA A 24 13.64 -23.19 13.46
CA ALA A 24 13.29 -21.79 13.60
C ALA A 24 13.03 -21.43 15.06
N ALA A 25 13.66 -20.34 15.50
CA ALA A 25 13.45 -19.69 16.79
C ALA A 25 12.99 -18.24 16.59
N VAL A 26 12.23 -17.71 17.54
CA VAL A 26 11.72 -16.33 17.54
C VAL A 26 12.46 -15.52 18.61
N LEU A 27 12.87 -14.30 18.28
CA LEU A 27 13.43 -13.36 19.25
C LEU A 27 12.33 -12.85 20.19
N ALA A 28 12.44 -13.17 21.49
CA ALA A 28 11.48 -12.73 22.50
C ALA A 28 11.39 -11.20 22.57
N GLY A 29 10.17 -10.66 22.51
CA GLY A 29 9.88 -9.23 22.47
C GLY A 29 10.28 -8.50 21.17
N GLY A 30 10.78 -9.22 20.16
CA GLY A 30 11.14 -8.67 18.85
C GLY A 30 12.22 -7.59 18.89
N VAL A 31 12.25 -6.76 17.83
CA VAL A 31 13.17 -5.60 17.73
C VAL A 31 12.94 -4.62 18.87
N THR A 32 11.71 -4.48 19.36
CA THR A 32 11.37 -3.57 20.46
C THR A 32 12.12 -3.92 21.76
N ALA A 33 12.12 -5.20 22.16
CA ALA A 33 12.87 -5.63 23.35
C ALA A 33 14.39 -5.57 23.15
N TRP A 34 14.87 -5.83 21.93
CA TRP A 34 16.28 -5.64 21.58
C TRP A 34 16.72 -4.19 21.77
N GLN A 35 15.92 -3.25 21.25
CA GLN A 35 16.17 -1.82 21.39
C GLN A 35 16.10 -1.36 22.86
N ALA A 36 15.14 -1.86 23.64
CA ALA A 36 15.00 -1.54 25.06
C ALA A 36 16.23 -1.97 25.90
N GLN A 37 16.98 -2.97 25.44
CA GLN A 37 18.24 -3.40 26.06
C GLN A 37 19.44 -2.54 25.65
N GLY A 38 19.26 -1.52 24.81
CA GLY A 38 20.33 -0.64 24.34
C GLY A 38 21.29 -1.32 23.35
N LEU A 39 20.85 -2.42 22.72
CA LEU A 39 21.66 -3.15 21.75
C LEU A 39 21.73 -2.40 20.40
N PRO A 40 22.80 -2.58 19.61
CA PRO A 40 22.98 -1.86 18.36
C PRO A 40 21.86 -2.12 17.34
N LEU A 41 21.48 -1.07 16.61
CA LEU A 41 20.55 -1.12 15.48
C LEU A 41 21.20 -0.51 14.24
N ALA A 42 20.81 -1.01 13.09
CA ALA A 42 21.11 -0.40 11.79
C ALA A 42 19.83 0.22 11.20
N SER A 43 20.00 1.22 10.34
CA SER A 43 18.90 1.90 9.65
C SER A 43 19.19 2.01 8.15
N GLY A 44 18.13 2.14 7.36
CA GLY A 44 18.19 2.13 5.91
C GLY A 44 18.17 0.72 5.32
N PRO A 45 18.12 0.59 3.98
CA PRO A 45 17.92 -0.67 3.28
C PRO A 45 19.07 -1.68 3.42
N GLY A 46 20.19 -1.33 4.07
CA GLY A 46 21.32 -2.24 4.26
C GLY A 46 21.88 -2.84 2.95
N GLY A 47 22.79 -3.80 3.06
CA GLY A 47 23.21 -4.61 1.92
C GLY A 47 22.33 -5.86 1.81
N GLY A 48 21.73 -6.10 0.64
CA GLY A 48 21.03 -7.35 0.34
C GLY A 48 19.54 -7.40 0.68
N VAL A 49 18.92 -6.28 1.09
CA VAL A 49 17.45 -6.20 1.23
C VAL A 49 16.85 -5.94 -0.15
N ALA A 50 15.89 -6.77 -0.54
CA ALA A 50 15.12 -6.56 -1.76
C ALA A 50 14.40 -5.20 -1.71
N GLN A 51 14.11 -4.61 -2.87
CA GLN A 51 13.30 -3.40 -2.93
C GLN A 51 11.96 -3.66 -2.20
N ALA A 52 11.56 -2.73 -1.33
CA ALA A 52 10.29 -2.82 -0.60
C ALA A 52 9.14 -2.91 -1.60
N ALA A 53 8.52 -4.09 -1.69
CA ALA A 53 7.41 -4.39 -2.59
C ALA A 53 6.10 -4.66 -1.82
N ASP A 54 6.14 -4.53 -0.50
CA ASP A 54 5.05 -4.73 0.45
C ASP A 54 4.27 -3.43 0.74
N VAL A 55 4.76 -2.29 0.25
CA VAL A 55 4.13 -0.98 0.42
C VAL A 55 3.74 -0.40 -0.94
N VAL A 56 2.44 -0.11 -1.11
CA VAL A 56 1.95 0.68 -2.23
C VAL A 56 2.06 2.15 -1.88
N VAL A 57 2.99 2.86 -2.53
CA VAL A 57 3.14 4.31 -2.39
C VAL A 57 1.93 4.99 -3.00
N GLN A 58 1.26 5.84 -2.23
CA GLN A 58 0.08 6.54 -2.73
C GLN A 58 0.49 7.55 -3.81
N PRO A 59 -0.31 7.70 -4.89
CA PRO A 59 0.05 8.58 -6.01
C PRO A 59 0.35 10.03 -5.61
N TYR A 60 -0.36 10.56 -4.61
CA TYR A 60 -0.15 11.92 -4.08
C TYR A 60 1.11 12.06 -3.21
N ASP A 61 1.68 10.95 -2.72
CA ASP A 61 2.98 10.92 -2.05
C ASP A 61 4.15 10.73 -3.04
N ALA A 62 3.84 10.40 -4.30
CA ALA A 62 4.80 10.11 -5.37
C ALA A 62 4.94 11.24 -6.42
N GLY A 63 4.31 12.39 -6.19
CA GLY A 63 4.45 13.60 -7.01
C GLY A 63 3.50 13.69 -8.21
N LEU A 64 3.56 14.82 -8.92
CA LEU A 64 2.56 15.19 -9.92
C LEU A 64 2.39 14.18 -11.06
N GLN A 65 3.48 13.57 -11.53
CA GLN A 65 3.38 12.60 -12.61
C GLN A 65 2.65 11.33 -12.16
N ALA A 66 3.00 10.79 -10.98
CA ALA A 66 2.30 9.64 -10.42
C ALA A 66 0.81 9.91 -10.21
N MET A 67 0.45 11.12 -9.76
CA MET A 67 -0.95 11.54 -9.68
C MET A 67 -1.65 11.54 -11.04
N ARG A 68 -0.99 12.06 -12.10
CA ARG A 68 -1.54 12.07 -13.46
C ARG A 68 -1.73 10.65 -14.00
N ASP A 69 -0.73 9.81 -13.83
CA ASP A 69 -0.75 8.41 -14.27
C ASP A 69 -1.87 7.64 -13.56
N TYR A 70 -2.06 7.89 -12.26
CA TYR A 70 -3.15 7.30 -11.48
C TYR A 70 -4.53 7.73 -11.98
N LEU A 71 -4.73 9.04 -12.22
CA LEU A 71 -5.99 9.56 -12.74
C LEU A 71 -6.29 9.05 -14.15
N GLU A 72 -5.28 8.91 -14.99
CA GLU A 72 -5.43 8.34 -16.33
C GLU A 72 -5.87 6.88 -16.25
N TRP A 73 -5.25 6.10 -15.35
CA TRP A 73 -5.63 4.72 -15.06
C TRP A 73 -7.08 4.61 -14.58
N GLU A 74 -7.52 5.42 -13.60
CA GLU A 74 -8.91 5.40 -13.10
C GLU A 74 -9.94 5.73 -14.21
N GLN A 75 -9.64 6.70 -15.05
CA GLN A 75 -10.50 7.06 -16.18
C GLN A 75 -10.55 5.94 -17.22
N ALA A 76 -9.43 5.29 -17.49
CA ALA A 76 -9.36 4.16 -18.41
C ALA A 76 -10.15 2.95 -17.88
N LEU A 77 -10.09 2.66 -16.59
CA LEU A 77 -10.91 1.63 -15.94
C LEU A 77 -12.40 1.89 -16.11
N THR A 78 -12.83 3.14 -15.92
CA THR A 78 -14.24 3.53 -16.09
C THR A 78 -14.70 3.35 -17.54
N ARG A 79 -13.86 3.71 -18.52
CA ARG A 79 -14.14 3.54 -19.96
C ARG A 79 -14.19 2.08 -20.41
N GLN A 80 -13.37 1.21 -19.83
CA GLN A 80 -13.32 -0.23 -20.15
C GLN A 80 -14.53 -1.01 -19.61
N ALA A 81 -15.41 -0.32 -18.87
CA ALA A 81 -16.55 -0.85 -18.16
C ALA A 81 -16.15 -1.81 -17.02
N ILE A 82 -16.78 -1.58 -15.88
CA ILE A 82 -16.89 -2.51 -14.74
C ILE A 82 -18.31 -3.08 -14.87
N PRO A 83 -18.65 -3.97 -15.84
CA PRO A 83 -20.05 -4.28 -16.11
C PRO A 83 -20.51 -5.53 -15.36
N THR A 84 -19.69 -6.15 -14.50
CA THR A 84 -19.97 -7.51 -13.98
C THR A 84 -19.77 -7.72 -12.49
N LEU A 85 -19.36 -6.71 -11.71
CA LEU A 85 -19.32 -6.83 -10.24
C LEU A 85 -20.56 -6.17 -9.60
N PRO A 86 -21.44 -6.92 -8.90
CA PRO A 86 -22.69 -6.39 -8.33
C PRO A 86 -22.49 -5.20 -7.37
N LEU A 87 -21.29 -5.07 -6.78
CA LEU A 87 -20.96 -3.99 -5.84
C LEU A 87 -20.76 -2.63 -6.52
N TYR A 88 -20.56 -2.58 -7.84
CA TYR A 88 -20.37 -1.31 -8.59
C TYR A 88 -21.64 -0.79 -9.26
N THR A 89 -22.66 -1.64 -9.45
CA THR A 89 -23.90 -1.26 -10.17
C THR A 89 -24.95 -0.59 -9.27
N ALA A 90 -24.80 -0.69 -7.94
CA ALA A 90 -25.80 -0.19 -6.99
C ALA A 90 -25.78 1.34 -6.80
N TYR A 91 -24.67 2.01 -7.08
CA TYR A 91 -24.55 3.48 -6.96
C TYR A 91 -24.46 4.14 -8.33
N ARG A 92 -25.55 4.13 -9.09
CA ARG A 92 -25.70 4.99 -10.25
C ARG A 92 -25.98 6.41 -9.75
N VAL A 93 -24.95 7.22 -9.58
CA VAL A 93 -25.14 8.66 -9.34
C VAL A 93 -25.82 9.22 -10.60
N PRO A 94 -27.02 9.83 -10.49
CA PRO A 94 -27.64 10.47 -11.64
C PRO A 94 -26.68 11.56 -12.13
N ARG A 95 -26.46 11.61 -13.46
CA ARG A 95 -25.72 12.70 -14.07
C ARG A 95 -26.38 14.00 -13.58
N PRO A 96 -25.66 14.89 -12.86
CA PRO A 96 -26.22 16.19 -12.52
C PRO A 96 -26.66 16.86 -13.82
N PRO A 97 -27.78 17.62 -13.84
CA PRO A 97 -28.12 18.41 -15.02
C PRO A 97 -26.88 19.20 -15.42
N ALA A 98 -26.64 19.37 -16.72
CA ALA A 98 -25.54 20.19 -17.18
C ALA A 98 -25.63 21.49 -16.40
N ALA A 99 -24.67 21.74 -15.50
CA ALA A 99 -24.50 23.07 -14.99
C ALA A 99 -24.32 23.90 -16.24
N ASP A 100 -25.20 24.87 -16.44
CA ASP A 100 -24.98 25.91 -17.41
C ASP A 100 -23.56 26.39 -17.10
N MET A 101 -22.63 26.04 -17.98
CA MET A 101 -21.30 26.63 -18.02
C MET A 101 -21.59 28.05 -18.46
N GLU A 102 -22.08 28.84 -17.50
CA GLU A 102 -22.36 30.25 -17.68
C GLU A 102 -21.06 30.82 -18.17
N GLN A 103 -21.13 31.26 -19.41
CA GLN A 103 -20.02 31.75 -20.17
C GLN A 103 -19.44 32.88 -19.32
N ASP A 104 -18.25 32.68 -18.75
CA ASP A 104 -17.36 33.79 -18.42
C ASP A 104 -16.98 34.42 -19.78
N GLN A 105 -17.94 35.15 -20.35
CA GLN A 105 -17.72 36.10 -21.41
C GLN A 105 -16.89 37.20 -20.79
N GLU A 106 -15.60 37.13 -21.11
CA GLU A 106 -14.64 38.22 -21.10
C GLU A 106 -15.34 39.50 -21.61
N ALA A 107 -15.61 40.43 -20.68
CA ALA A 107 -16.06 41.78 -20.99
C ALA A 107 -14.83 42.68 -21.17
N PRO A 108 -14.90 43.65 -22.11
CA PRO A 108 -13.76 44.25 -22.82
C PRO A 108 -12.83 45.15 -21.98
#